data_AF-A0A803SX33-F1
#
_entry.id   AF-A0A803SX33-F1
#
_cell.length_a   1.000
_cell.length_b   1.000
_cell.length_c   1.000
_cell.angle_alpha   90.00
_cell.angle_beta   90.00
_cell.angle_gamma   90.00
#
_symmetry.space_group_name_H-M   'P 1'
#
loop_
_entity.id
_entity.type
_entity.pdbx_description
1 polymer ?
#
loop_
_entity_poly.entity_id
_entity_poly.type
_entity_poly.pdbx_seq_one_letter_code
_entity_poly.pdbx_strand_id
1 'polypeptide(L)'
;LPFYIYRLYPPPNKYPIFFFGTHETAFLGPKDLFPYDKYKDKYGKPNKRKGFNEGLWEIQNNPHQSVSYFIIYLLMTFISRPSHPEG
;
A
#
# COMPACT_ATOMS: atom_id res chain seq x y z
N LEU A 1 -27.03 -12.43 -3.99
CA LEU A 1 -26.27 -11.73 -2.94
C LEU A 1 -24.86 -11.46 -3.45
N PRO A 2 -24.37 -10.21 -3.52
CA PRO A 2 -23.14 -9.90 -4.25
C PRO A 2 -21.92 -10.46 -3.53
N PHE A 3 -20.96 -10.99 -4.30
CA PHE A 3 -19.72 -11.65 -3.88
C PHE A 3 -18.79 -10.81 -2.98
N TYR A 4 -19.06 -9.51 -2.80
CA TYR A 4 -18.22 -8.58 -2.05
C TYR A 4 -18.31 -8.71 -0.52
N ILE A 5 -19.39 -9.31 0.01
CA ILE A 5 -19.62 -9.37 1.46
C ILE A 5 -18.80 -10.48 2.15
N TYR A 6 -18.20 -11.40 1.37
CA TYR A 6 -17.38 -12.51 1.88
C TYR A 6 -15.87 -12.27 1.85
N ARG A 7 -15.39 -11.07 1.48
CA ARG A 7 -13.98 -10.71 1.72
C ARG A 7 -13.79 -10.42 3.21
N LEU A 8 -13.66 -11.53 3.95
CA LEU A 8 -12.86 -11.75 5.15
C LEU A 8 -12.76 -10.52 6.06
N TYR A 9 -13.43 -10.58 7.21
CA TYR A 9 -13.07 -9.72 8.33
C TYR A 9 -11.53 -9.65 8.45
N PRO A 10 -10.95 -8.43 8.51
CA PRO A 10 -9.51 -8.31 8.61
C PRO A 10 -9.03 -9.14 9.80
N PRO A 11 -7.95 -9.92 9.65
CA PRO A 11 -7.33 -10.56 10.78
C PRO A 11 -7.05 -9.52 11.87
N PRO A 12 -7.12 -9.88 13.17
CA PRO A 12 -6.85 -8.95 14.25
C PRO A 12 -5.55 -8.18 14.02
N ASN A 13 -5.57 -6.86 14.26
CA ASN A 13 -4.44 -5.95 14.07
C ASN A 13 -3.90 -5.90 12.63
N LYS A 14 -4.73 -6.17 11.62
CA LYS A 14 -4.38 -5.92 10.22
C LYS A 14 -5.35 -4.97 9.54
N TYR A 15 -4.83 -4.23 8.59
CA TYR A 15 -5.57 -3.29 7.77
C TYR A 15 -5.72 -3.85 6.36
N PRO A 16 -6.91 -3.72 5.74
CA PRO A 16 -7.07 -3.96 4.32
C PRO A 16 -6.30 -2.90 3.53
N ILE A 17 -5.42 -3.34 2.64
CA ILE A 17 -4.57 -2.49 1.81
C ILE A 17 -4.88 -2.75 0.35
N PHE A 18 -5.01 -1.67 -0.39
CA PHE A 18 -5.09 -1.64 -1.85
C PHE A 18 -3.76 -1.11 -2.40
N PHE A 19 -3.21 -1.79 -3.38
CA PHE A 19 -1.94 -1.44 -4.00
C PHE A 19 -2.16 -0.65 -5.28
N PHE A 20 -1.77 0.63 -5.30
CA PHE A 20 -1.74 1.42 -6.52
C PHE A 20 -0.82 0.78 -7.58
N GLY A 21 -1.20 0.92 -8.85
CA GLY A 21 -0.53 0.38 -10.03
C GLY A 21 -0.84 -1.09 -10.33
N THR A 22 -0.97 -1.94 -9.32
CA THR A 22 -1.35 -3.36 -9.53
C THR A 22 -2.82 -3.65 -9.24
N HIS A 23 -3.46 -2.79 -8.45
CA HIS A 23 -4.84 -2.93 -7.96
C HIS A 23 -5.07 -4.23 -7.20
N GLU A 24 -4.00 -4.84 -6.70
CA GLU A 24 -4.05 -5.97 -5.79
C GLU A 24 -4.52 -5.50 -4.40
N THR A 25 -4.90 -6.46 -3.56
CA THR A 25 -5.33 -6.19 -2.19
C THR A 25 -4.74 -7.20 -1.22
N ALA A 26 -4.32 -6.77 -0.03
CA ALA A 26 -3.84 -7.66 1.04
C ALA A 26 -4.25 -7.14 2.43
N PHE A 27 -4.04 -7.96 3.47
CA PHE A 27 -4.14 -7.53 4.86
C PHE A 27 -2.76 -7.39 5.49
N LEU A 28 -2.40 -6.20 5.96
CA LEU A 28 -1.07 -5.90 6.51
C LEU A 28 -1.14 -5.38 7.93
N GLY A 29 -0.13 -5.74 8.72
CA GLY A 29 0.00 -5.24 10.09
C GLY A 29 0.60 -3.83 10.13
N PRO A 30 0.43 -3.09 11.24
CA PRO A 30 0.95 -1.72 11.38
C PRO A 30 2.45 -1.59 11.09
N LYS A 31 3.25 -2.62 11.38
CA LYS A 31 4.71 -2.64 11.15
C LYS A 31 5.12 -2.54 9.68
N ASP A 32 4.22 -2.91 8.77
CA ASP A 32 4.45 -2.94 7.33
C ASP A 32 3.85 -1.69 6.64
N LEU A 33 3.28 -0.76 7.42
CA LEU A 33 2.60 0.45 6.94
C LEU A 33 3.42 1.70 7.27
N PHE A 34 3.78 2.46 6.24
CA PHE A 34 4.57 3.67 6.35
C PHE A 34 3.78 4.86 5.79
N PRO A 35 3.55 5.94 6.56
CA PRO A 35 2.82 7.11 6.08
C PRO A 35 3.49 7.70 4.84
N TYR A 36 2.72 7.90 3.75
CA TYR A 36 3.29 8.35 2.47
C TYR A 36 4.07 9.65 2.61
N ASP A 37 3.49 10.68 3.23
CA ASP A 37 4.12 12.02 3.32
C ASP A 37 5.46 12.01 4.05
N LYS A 38 5.62 11.13 5.04
CA LYS A 38 6.86 11.00 5.82
C LYS A 38 7.95 10.22 5.08
N TYR A 39 7.57 9.37 4.13
CA TYR A 39 8.44 8.36 3.55
C TYR A 39 8.60 8.45 2.02
N LYS A 40 7.87 9.35 1.34
CA LYS A 40 7.93 9.56 -0.11
C LYS A 40 9.33 9.92 -0.63
N ASP A 41 10.12 10.67 0.14
CA ASP A 41 11.48 11.05 -0.29
C ASP A 41 12.43 9.84 -0.30
N LYS A 42 12.14 8.83 0.52
CA LYS A 42 12.92 7.59 0.62
C LYS A 42 12.46 6.55 -0.40
N TYR A 43 11.15 6.36 -0.53
CA TYR A 43 10.59 5.23 -1.29
C TYR A 43 9.70 5.62 -2.47
N GLY A 44 9.39 6.91 -2.66
CA GLY A 44 8.59 7.43 -3.77
C GLY A 44 9.39 7.66 -5.06
N LYS A 45 10.46 6.89 -5.29
CA LYS A 45 11.37 7.04 -6.44
C LYS A 45 11.09 5.95 -7.48
N PRO A 46 11.17 6.24 -8.80
CA PRO A 46 10.89 5.27 -9.85
C PRO A 46 11.62 3.93 -9.66
N ASN A 47 10.95 2.83 -10.00
CA ASN A 47 11.45 1.47 -9.86
C ASN A 47 11.07 0.63 -11.10
N LYS A 48 11.88 -0.39 -11.43
CA LYS A 48 11.67 -1.26 -12.59
C LYS A 48 10.57 -2.31 -12.40
N ARG A 49 10.03 -2.45 -11.19
CA ARG A 49 9.02 -3.47 -10.89
C ARG A 49 7.67 -3.09 -11.51
N LYS A 50 6.97 -4.09 -12.06
CA LYS A 50 5.68 -3.91 -12.74
C LYS A 50 4.68 -3.21 -11.84
N GLY A 51 3.98 -2.21 -12.37
CA GLY A 51 3.00 -1.41 -11.62
C GLY A 51 3.59 -0.37 -10.67
N PHE A 52 4.90 -0.35 -10.41
CA PHE A 52 5.46 0.59 -9.42
C PHE A 52 5.36 2.05 -9.86
N ASN A 53 5.82 2.36 -11.06
CA ASN A 53 5.81 3.74 -11.58
C ASN A 53 4.38 4.23 -11.85
N GLU A 54 3.50 3.33 -12.28
CA GLU A 54 2.06 3.60 -12.38
C GLU A 54 1.48 3.92 -11.00
N GLY A 55 1.84 3.13 -9.98
CA GLY A 55 1.40 3.37 -8.60
C GLY A 55 1.89 4.70 -8.02
N LEU A 56 3.12 5.13 -8.33
CA LEU A 56 3.62 6.47 -7.97
C LEU A 56 2.81 7.59 -8.63
N TRP A 57 2.40 7.39 -9.88
CA TRP A 57 1.57 8.37 -10.58
C TRP A 57 0.15 8.40 -10.02
N GLU A 58 -0.46 7.22 -9.78
CA GLU A 58 -1.82 7.09 -9.26
C GLU A 58 -1.97 7.74 -7.87
N ILE A 59 -1.03 7.51 -6.95
CA ILE A 59 -1.13 8.09 -5.60
C ILE A 59 -1.06 9.63 -5.61
N GLN A 60 -0.39 10.23 -6.61
CA GLN A 60 -0.26 11.68 -6.74
C GLN A 60 -1.44 12.32 -7.48
N ASN A 61 -2.00 11.62 -8.48
CA ASN A 61 -2.96 12.20 -9.43
C ASN A 61 -4.39 11.69 -9.23
N ASN A 62 -4.57 10.51 -8.64
CA ASN A 62 -5.87 9.89 -8.40
C ASN A 62 -5.93 9.11 -7.07
N PRO A 63 -5.68 9.77 -5.91
CA PRO A 63 -5.66 9.08 -4.62
C PRO A 63 -7.03 8.50 -4.22
N HIS A 64 -8.12 9.03 -4.79
CA HIS A 64 -9.51 8.64 -4.50
C HIS A 64 -9.91 7.27 -5.05
N GLN A 65 -9.08 6.65 -5.89
CA GLN A 65 -9.31 5.28 -6.36
C GLN A 65 -9.17 4.26 -5.21
N SER A 66 -8.50 4.64 -4.12
CA SER A 66 -8.51 3.88 -2.88
C SER A 66 -9.83 4.09 -2.14
N VAL A 67 -10.57 3.00 -1.92
CA VAL A 67 -11.94 2.99 -1.34
C VAL A 67 -12.00 3.50 0.11
N SER A 68 -10.87 3.92 0.69
CA SER A 68 -10.79 4.41 2.05
C SER A 68 -9.58 5.32 2.22
N TYR A 69 -9.78 6.50 2.80
CA TYR A 69 -8.73 7.44 3.25
C TYR A 69 -7.65 6.76 4.13
N PHE A 70 -7.92 5.56 4.64
CA PHE A 70 -7.00 4.71 5.38
C PHE A 70 -5.86 4.09 4.55
N ILE A 71 -5.85 4.22 3.22
CA ILE A 71 -4.89 3.53 2.34
C ILE A 71 -3.94 4.53 1.63
N ILE A 72 -3.44 5.53 2.35
CA ILE A 72 -2.32 6.38 1.89
C ILE A 72 -1.05 5.98 2.65
N TYR A 73 -0.78 4.68 2.65
CA TYR A 73 0.48 4.14 3.12
C TYR A 73 1.34 3.78 1.91
N LEU A 74 2.56 4.31 1.88
CA LEU A 74 3.55 3.88 0.91
C LEU A 74 3.98 2.49 1.33
N LEU A 75 3.31 1.47 0.80
CA LEU A 75 3.86 0.15 0.97
C LEU A 75 5.18 0.10 0.23
N MET A 76 6.16 -0.61 0.79
CA MET A 76 7.37 -1.04 0.10
C MET A 76 6.92 -1.84 -1.12
N THR A 77 6.47 -1.18 -2.18
CA THR A 77 5.92 -1.79 -3.36
C THR A 77 7.08 -2.54 -3.94
N PHE A 78 7.07 -3.82 -3.58
CA PHE A 78 8.01 -4.82 -3.97
C PHE A 78 9.49 -4.53 -3.61
N ILE A 79 9.97 -4.57 -2.38
CA ILE A 79 11.34 -5.04 -2.07
C ILE A 79 11.25 -5.53 -0.62
N SER A 80 11.84 -6.70 -0.37
CA SER A 80 12.30 -7.25 0.89
C SER A 80 12.07 -6.36 2.11
N ARG A 81 11.44 -6.92 3.18
CA ARG A 81 11.43 -6.35 4.54
C ARG A 81 12.64 -5.43 4.68
N PRO A 82 12.47 -4.11 4.90
CA PRO A 82 13.61 -3.37 5.41
C PRO A 82 14.00 -4.16 6.66
N SER A 83 15.22 -4.68 6.69
CA SER A 83 15.85 -4.92 7.99
C SER A 83 15.58 -3.63 8.75
N HIS A 84 14.92 -3.80 9.90
CA HIS A 84 14.62 -2.72 10.82
C HIS A 84 15.84 -1.78 10.82
N PRO A 85 15.70 -0.46 10.66
CA PRO A 85 16.80 0.41 11.02
C PRO A 85 17.05 0.09 12.50
N GLU A 86 18.13 -0.65 12.76
CA GLU A 86 18.60 -0.97 14.09
C GLU A 86 18.58 0.32 14.90
N GLY A 87 17.76 0.33 15.94
CA GLY A 87 17.53 1.44 16.86
C GLY A 87 16.92 0.87 18.13
#